data_AF-A0A6P8DLC0-F1
#
_entry.id   AF-A0A6P8DLC0-F1
#
_cell.length_a   1.000
_cell.length_b   1.000
_cell.length_c   1.000
_cell.angle_alpha   90.00
_cell.angle_beta   90.00
_cell.angle_gamma   90.00
#
_symmetry.space_group_name_H-M   'P 1'
#
loop_
_entity.id
_entity.type
_entity.pdbx_description
1 polymer ?
#
loop_
_entity_poly.entity_id
_entity_poly.type
_entity_poly.pdbx_seq_one_letter_code
_entity_poly.pdbx_strand_id
1 'polypeptide(L)'
;MIKPLKDASNTSAEWERNKINHRVYAFLARGLSSTIEKSCLSEAICASSTDNYPEESMQNTLEPRDRVERRASYWSSKGQSDPEVPETLLYRLASKLCVVTEIHVQPFQAYFQFGFPIYSAKAVRFRMGHPKSPMEMDSEAFDKSQTGSESADGNFVWTYTSPEFPMVQENCLQKLKLPEPVLCIGGILQVELLGRVQRQEMDGLFYICVSHVKVLGRPLLSPFDVEIDDASGKCALKYRPIAEGPESSLSSAKDEDGGPHSRLRTLSAMLMLRGVRSWEQIILSRIRGAGASVDSNESEDELPA
;
A
#
# COMPACT_ATOMS: atom_id res chain seq x y z
N MET A 1 -68.27 14.28 5.29
CA MET A 1 -67.73 13.84 6.59
C MET A 1 -66.94 12.56 6.35
N ILE A 2 -65.61 12.67 6.19
CA ILE A 2 -64.72 11.53 5.93
C ILE A 2 -64.19 11.10 7.30
N LYS A 3 -64.57 9.89 7.75
CA LYS A 3 -64.03 9.31 8.99
C LYS A 3 -62.59 8.84 8.74
N PRO A 4 -61.64 9.07 9.66
CA PRO A 4 -60.34 8.42 9.58
C PRO A 4 -60.52 6.92 9.78
N LEU A 5 -59.94 6.13 8.89
CA LEU A 5 -59.81 4.69 9.10
C LEU A 5 -58.80 4.47 10.24
N LYS A 6 -59.22 3.70 11.24
CA LYS A 6 -58.33 3.23 12.31
C LYS A 6 -57.30 2.28 11.70
N ASP A 7 -56.04 2.69 11.72
CA ASP A 7 -54.92 1.85 12.21
C ASP A 7 -53.68 2.74 12.42
N ALA A 8 -53.56 3.24 13.65
CA ALA A 8 -52.62 4.30 14.02
C ALA A 8 -51.50 3.86 14.98
N SER A 9 -51.34 2.56 15.23
CA SER A 9 -50.25 2.07 16.10
C SER A 9 -48.97 1.74 15.31
N ASN A 10 -49.07 1.20 14.09
CA ASN A 10 -47.89 0.85 13.27
C ASN A 10 -47.40 1.98 12.35
N THR A 11 -48.29 2.89 11.93
CA THR A 11 -47.99 3.94 10.94
C THR A 11 -47.01 5.00 11.46
N SER A 12 -47.06 5.35 12.76
CA SER A 12 -46.15 6.34 13.36
C SER A 12 -44.72 5.79 13.50
N ALA A 13 -44.57 4.57 14.03
CA ALA A 13 -43.26 3.93 14.17
C ALA A 13 -42.61 3.61 12.82
N GLU A 14 -43.41 3.18 11.84
CA GLU A 14 -42.96 2.92 10.49
C GLU A 14 -42.51 4.20 9.76
N TRP A 15 -43.24 5.30 9.96
CA TRP A 15 -42.86 6.62 9.46
C TRP A 15 -41.52 7.12 10.03
N GLU A 16 -41.32 7.02 11.34
CA GLU A 16 -40.04 7.40 11.96
C GLU A 16 -38.88 6.52 11.48
N ARG A 17 -39.12 5.21 11.31
CA ARG A 17 -38.12 4.29 10.73
C ARG A 17 -37.77 4.69 9.29
N ASN A 18 -38.75 5.07 8.48
CA ASN A 18 -38.50 5.50 7.10
C ASN A 18 -37.72 6.82 7.03
N LYS A 19 -37.98 7.76 7.95
CA LYS A 19 -37.15 8.98 8.07
C LYS A 19 -35.70 8.67 8.39
N ILE A 20 -35.45 7.76 9.34
CA ILE A 20 -34.10 7.33 9.70
C ILE A 20 -33.42 6.69 8.49
N ASN A 21 -34.08 5.72 7.84
CA ASN A 21 -33.55 5.06 6.65
C ASN A 21 -33.22 6.04 5.54
N HIS A 22 -34.12 6.99 5.25
CA HIS A 22 -33.88 8.02 4.24
C HIS A 22 -32.62 8.83 4.55
N ARG A 23 -32.43 9.26 5.80
CA ARG A 23 -31.21 9.97 6.22
C ARG A 23 -29.96 9.13 6.05
N VAL A 24 -30.00 7.86 6.44
CA VAL A 24 -28.88 6.91 6.29
C VAL A 24 -28.52 6.73 4.81
N TYR A 25 -29.51 6.46 3.95
CA TYR A 25 -29.28 6.27 2.52
C TYR A 25 -28.81 7.55 1.82
N ALA A 26 -29.33 8.71 2.19
CA ALA A 26 -28.86 9.99 1.67
C ALA A 26 -27.39 10.25 2.05
N PHE A 27 -27.02 9.93 3.29
CA PHE A 27 -25.65 10.07 3.76
C PHE A 27 -24.71 9.06 3.10
N LEU A 28 -25.17 7.83 2.88
CA LEU A 28 -24.46 6.80 2.13
C LEU A 28 -24.22 7.25 0.68
N ALA A 29 -25.27 7.70 -0.02
CA ALA A 29 -25.17 8.18 -1.40
C ALA A 29 -24.19 9.36 -1.52
N ARG A 30 -24.22 10.28 -0.56
CA ARG A 30 -23.22 11.37 -0.47
C ARG A 30 -21.81 10.84 -0.25
N GLY A 31 -21.64 9.78 0.52
CA GLY A 31 -20.36 9.10 0.76
C GLY A 31 -19.80 8.41 -0.50
N LEU A 32 -20.69 7.81 -1.29
CA LEU A 32 -20.36 7.10 -2.53
C LEU A 32 -20.11 8.05 -3.72
N SER A 33 -20.53 9.31 -3.63
CA SER A 33 -20.26 10.31 -4.68
C SER A 33 -18.76 10.53 -4.88
N SER A 34 -18.31 10.44 -6.14
CA SER A 34 -16.89 10.43 -6.57
C SER A 34 -16.19 11.80 -6.57
N THR A 35 -16.80 12.84 -6.01
CA THR A 35 -16.38 14.23 -6.25
C THR A 35 -15.10 14.66 -5.52
N ILE A 36 -14.55 13.86 -4.61
CA ILE A 36 -13.30 14.18 -3.89
C ILE A 36 -12.43 12.94 -3.81
N GLU A 37 -11.29 12.99 -4.49
CA GLU A 37 -10.26 11.95 -4.43
C GLU A 37 -9.28 12.25 -3.29
N LYS A 38 -9.11 11.28 -2.39
CA LYS A 38 -8.10 11.27 -1.33
C LYS A 38 -7.29 9.99 -1.44
N SER A 39 -6.12 9.96 -0.79
CA SER A 39 -5.42 8.71 -0.58
C SER A 39 -6.27 7.78 0.29
N CYS A 40 -6.54 6.58 -0.20
CA CYS A 40 -7.24 5.53 0.53
C CYS A 40 -6.30 4.48 1.12
N LEU A 41 -5.00 4.52 0.80
CA LEU A 41 -4.03 3.55 1.30
C LEU A 41 -3.65 3.89 2.74
N SER A 42 -3.67 2.89 3.64
CA SER A 42 -3.37 3.10 5.06
C SER A 42 -2.09 2.41 5.51
N GLU A 43 -1.98 1.09 5.28
CA GLU A 43 -0.85 0.29 5.74
C GLU A 43 -0.45 -0.78 4.72
N ALA A 44 0.84 -1.11 4.74
CA ALA A 44 1.42 -2.26 4.09
C ALA A 44 1.31 -3.46 5.04
N ILE A 45 0.71 -4.56 4.57
CA ILE A 45 0.49 -5.76 5.38
C ILE A 45 1.62 -6.76 5.13
N CYS A 46 1.77 -7.24 3.90
CA CYS A 46 2.81 -8.19 3.54
C CYS A 46 3.06 -8.22 2.02
N ALA A 47 4.23 -8.71 1.63
CA ALA A 47 4.58 -9.06 0.27
C ALA A 47 4.70 -10.58 0.14
N SER A 48 4.48 -11.15 -1.06
CA SER A 48 4.71 -12.59 -1.30
C SER A 48 6.16 -12.99 -1.08
N SER A 49 7.10 -12.10 -1.35
CA SER A 49 8.50 -12.27 -1.02
C SER A 49 9.16 -10.92 -0.71
N THR A 50 10.32 -10.96 -0.08
CA THR A 50 11.19 -9.80 0.12
C THR A 50 12.62 -10.29 0.11
N ASP A 51 13.50 -9.63 -0.63
CA ASP A 51 14.91 -10.02 -0.75
C ASP A 51 15.70 -9.61 0.49
N ASN A 52 16.10 -8.33 0.59
CA ASN A 52 16.92 -7.85 1.70
C ASN A 52 16.05 -7.17 2.77
N TYR A 53 15.37 -7.95 3.61
CA TYR A 53 14.60 -7.42 4.73
C TYR A 53 15.50 -7.01 5.91
N PRO A 54 15.23 -5.88 6.60
CA PRO A 54 14.11 -4.94 6.39
C PRO A 54 14.39 -3.84 5.36
N GLU A 55 15.57 -3.84 4.74
CA GLU A 55 16.02 -2.73 3.93
C GLU A 55 15.13 -2.46 2.70
N GLU A 56 14.70 -3.52 2.05
CA GLU A 56 13.88 -3.53 0.84
C GLU A 56 12.44 -3.96 1.15
N SER A 57 11.97 -3.60 2.36
CA SER A 57 10.65 -4.01 2.84
C SER A 57 9.51 -3.29 2.12
N MET A 58 8.34 -3.93 2.16
CA MET A 58 7.10 -3.39 1.61
C MET A 58 6.73 -2.02 2.21
N GLN A 59 7.09 -1.76 3.46
CA GLN A 59 6.76 -0.51 4.15
C GLN A 59 7.31 0.71 3.41
N ASN A 60 8.43 0.58 2.70
CA ASN A 60 9.00 1.65 1.88
C ASN A 60 8.06 2.10 0.75
N THR A 61 7.15 1.24 0.28
CA THR A 61 6.19 1.58 -0.79
C THR A 61 5.14 2.61 -0.36
N LEU A 62 4.99 2.86 0.94
CA LEU A 62 4.11 3.91 1.47
C LEU A 62 4.74 5.30 1.36
N GLU A 63 6.06 5.39 1.20
CA GLU A 63 6.79 6.65 1.02
C GLU A 63 6.71 7.11 -0.44
N PRO A 64 6.25 8.35 -0.72
CA PRO A 64 6.18 8.88 -2.08
C PRO A 64 7.52 9.05 -2.79
N ARG A 65 8.62 9.11 -2.04
CA ARG A 65 9.97 9.32 -2.57
C ARG A 65 10.72 7.99 -2.66
N ASP A 66 11.34 7.73 -3.80
CA ASP A 66 12.25 6.58 -3.99
C ASP A 66 13.61 6.77 -3.29
N ARG A 67 13.82 7.92 -2.64
CA ARG A 67 14.99 8.25 -1.81
C ARG A 67 14.57 8.98 -0.54
N VAL A 68 14.93 8.40 0.60
CA VAL A 68 14.75 9.00 1.92
C VAL A 68 16.13 9.21 2.52
N GLU A 69 16.40 10.45 2.92
CA GLU A 69 17.72 10.88 3.39
C GLU A 69 18.82 10.57 2.37
N ARG A 70 19.62 9.53 2.61
CA ARG A 70 20.72 9.08 1.74
C ARG A 70 20.56 7.63 1.27
N ARG A 71 19.37 7.06 1.43
CA ARG A 71 19.09 5.66 1.14
C ARG A 71 17.94 5.52 0.14
N ALA A 72 18.00 4.48 -0.69
CA ALA A 72 16.91 4.07 -1.54
C ALA A 72 15.70 3.60 -0.72
N SER A 73 14.51 4.03 -1.14
CA SER A 73 13.23 3.63 -0.55
C SER A 73 12.43 2.87 -1.59
N TYR A 74 12.43 1.55 -1.48
CA TYR A 74 11.72 0.64 -2.37
C TYR A 74 11.49 -0.71 -1.69
N TRP A 75 10.53 -1.47 -2.22
CA TRP A 75 10.42 -2.89 -1.99
C TRP A 75 11.09 -3.68 -3.11
N SER A 76 11.71 -4.81 -2.78
CA SER A 76 12.31 -5.77 -3.73
C SER A 76 11.80 -7.19 -3.49
N SER A 77 11.37 -7.86 -4.55
CA SER A 77 11.06 -9.29 -4.53
C SER A 77 12.33 -10.14 -4.36
N LYS A 78 12.21 -11.38 -3.87
CA LYS A 78 13.28 -12.37 -4.05
C LYS A 78 13.52 -12.65 -5.55
N GLY A 79 14.76 -13.01 -5.88
CA GLY A 79 15.14 -13.39 -7.23
C GLY A 79 14.41 -14.65 -7.71
N GLN A 80 14.02 -14.66 -8.98
CA GLN A 80 13.32 -15.78 -9.60
C GLN A 80 13.87 -16.11 -10.99
N SER A 81 13.98 -17.40 -11.30
CA SER A 81 14.47 -17.89 -12.59
C SER A 81 13.42 -17.81 -13.70
N ASP A 82 12.17 -18.12 -13.37
CA ASP A 82 11.02 -18.02 -14.26
C ASP A 82 10.42 -16.59 -14.23
N PRO A 83 10.49 -15.82 -15.33
CA PRO A 83 9.94 -14.47 -15.36
C PRO A 83 8.41 -14.43 -15.25
N GLU A 84 7.69 -15.54 -15.46
CA GLU A 84 6.23 -15.54 -15.42
C GLU A 84 5.66 -15.73 -14.01
N VAL A 85 6.50 -16.05 -13.02
CA VAL A 85 6.07 -16.14 -11.62
C VAL A 85 5.78 -14.73 -11.05
N PRO A 86 4.53 -14.46 -10.63
CA PRO A 86 4.12 -13.14 -10.18
C PRO A 86 4.62 -12.83 -8.77
N GLU A 87 4.49 -11.56 -8.39
CA GLU A 87 4.61 -11.10 -7.00
C GLU A 87 3.34 -10.38 -6.58
N THR A 88 3.09 -10.33 -5.28
CA THR A 88 1.92 -9.69 -4.70
C THR A 88 2.31 -8.80 -3.54
N LEU A 89 1.65 -7.66 -3.48
CA LEU A 89 1.77 -6.68 -2.42
C LEU A 89 0.38 -6.46 -1.80
N LEU A 90 0.22 -6.79 -0.52
CA LEU A 90 -1.05 -6.71 0.20
C LEU A 90 -1.10 -5.49 1.12
N TYR A 91 -2.16 -4.70 1.00
CA TYR A 91 -2.36 -3.46 1.72
C TYR A 91 -3.73 -3.40 2.40
N ARG A 92 -3.82 -2.61 3.47
CA ARG A 92 -5.09 -2.16 4.03
C ARG A 92 -5.44 -0.76 3.53
N LEU A 93 -6.71 -0.57 3.23
CA LEU A 93 -7.30 0.73 2.97
C LEU A 93 -7.71 1.44 4.26
N ALA A 94 -7.89 2.75 4.20
CA ALA A 94 -8.23 3.62 5.32
C ALA A 94 -9.59 3.32 5.98
N SER A 95 -10.45 2.55 5.31
CA SER A 95 -11.72 2.07 5.83
C SER A 95 -12.03 0.71 5.22
N LYS A 96 -12.87 -0.08 5.91
CA LYS A 96 -13.44 -1.32 5.34
C LYS A 96 -14.35 -1.05 4.15
N LEU A 97 -14.84 0.18 3.99
CA LEU A 97 -15.65 0.60 2.86
C LEU A 97 -14.93 1.76 2.16
N CYS A 98 -14.39 1.49 0.98
CA CYS A 98 -13.69 2.50 0.17
C CYS A 98 -14.18 2.44 -1.27
N VAL A 99 -14.55 3.58 -1.85
CA VAL A 99 -14.73 3.70 -3.31
C VAL A 99 -13.36 4.01 -3.91
N VAL A 100 -12.81 3.12 -4.72
CA VAL A 100 -11.49 3.27 -5.36
C VAL A 100 -11.68 3.63 -6.83
N THR A 101 -10.98 4.65 -7.31
CA THR A 101 -11.05 5.13 -8.70
C THR A 101 -9.77 4.87 -9.47
N GLU A 102 -8.62 5.08 -8.85
CA GLU A 102 -7.31 4.91 -9.47
C GLU A 102 -6.32 4.27 -8.49
N ILE A 103 -5.40 3.48 -9.03
CA ILE A 103 -4.28 2.92 -8.28
C ILE A 103 -3.02 3.29 -9.04
N HIS A 104 -2.05 3.86 -8.36
CA HIS A 104 -0.81 4.29 -8.98
C HIS A 104 0.35 3.47 -8.43
N VAL A 105 1.25 3.05 -9.32
CA VAL A 105 2.40 2.21 -8.99
C VAL A 105 3.64 2.83 -9.64
N GLN A 106 4.71 2.97 -8.87
CA GLN A 106 6.00 3.45 -9.36
C GLN A 106 7.04 2.32 -9.28
N PRO A 107 7.53 1.82 -10.43
CA PRO A 107 8.69 0.93 -10.47
C PRO A 107 9.93 1.62 -9.93
N PHE A 108 10.85 0.86 -9.35
CA PHE A 108 12.12 1.39 -8.87
C PHE A 108 13.22 1.28 -9.93
N GLN A 109 14.03 2.34 -10.03
CA GLN A 109 15.27 2.35 -10.77
C GLN A 109 16.44 2.16 -9.80
N ALA A 110 17.23 1.10 -10.01
CA ALA A 110 18.41 0.83 -9.21
C ALA A 110 19.56 1.76 -9.65
N TYR A 111 19.48 3.01 -9.22
CA TYR A 111 20.44 4.07 -9.57
C TYR A 111 21.87 3.81 -9.06
N PHE A 112 22.04 2.81 -8.20
CA PHE A 112 23.32 2.36 -7.67
C PHE A 112 23.94 1.21 -8.49
N GLN A 113 23.22 0.67 -9.50
CA GLN A 113 23.71 -0.35 -10.42
C GLN A 113 24.12 0.27 -11.76
N PHE A 114 25.07 -0.37 -12.45
CA PHE A 114 25.51 0.06 -13.78
C PHE A 114 24.34 0.00 -14.77
N GLY A 115 24.24 0.98 -15.67
CA GLY A 115 23.14 1.09 -16.63
C GLY A 115 21.80 1.56 -16.04
N PHE A 116 21.73 1.77 -14.73
CA PHE A 116 20.54 2.23 -14.00
C PHE A 116 19.26 1.45 -14.34
N PRO A 117 19.28 0.11 -14.19
CA PRO A 117 18.19 -0.76 -14.61
C PRO A 117 16.89 -0.48 -13.84
N ILE A 118 15.78 -0.73 -14.52
CA ILE A 118 14.43 -0.55 -13.97
C ILE A 118 13.82 -1.92 -13.75
N TYR A 119 13.52 -2.25 -12.51
CA TYR A 119 12.97 -3.54 -12.11
C TYR A 119 11.44 -3.47 -12.08
N SER A 120 10.82 -3.27 -13.23
CA SER A 120 9.36 -3.22 -13.36
C SER A 120 8.77 -4.58 -13.72
N ALA A 121 7.44 -4.69 -13.58
CA ALA A 121 6.66 -5.78 -14.12
C ALA A 121 6.25 -5.49 -15.58
N LYS A 122 5.77 -6.50 -16.32
CA LYS A 122 5.15 -6.31 -17.64
C LYS A 122 3.75 -5.71 -17.51
N ALA A 123 2.99 -6.19 -16.53
CA ALA A 123 1.66 -5.73 -16.23
C ALA A 123 1.37 -5.79 -14.72
N VAL A 124 0.28 -5.17 -14.31
CA VAL A 124 -0.21 -5.20 -12.93
C VAL A 124 -1.72 -5.41 -12.91
N ARG A 125 -2.19 -6.16 -11.92
CA ARG A 125 -3.61 -6.44 -11.66
C ARG A 125 -3.94 -6.11 -10.21
N PHE A 126 -5.17 -5.68 -9.95
CA PHE A 126 -5.62 -5.31 -8.62
C PHE A 126 -6.77 -6.19 -8.17
N ARG A 127 -6.69 -6.69 -6.93
CA ARG A 127 -7.80 -7.40 -6.28
C ARG A 127 -8.23 -6.67 -5.03
N MET A 128 -9.53 -6.61 -4.80
CA MET A 128 -10.11 -5.98 -3.61
C MET A 128 -11.05 -6.94 -2.90
N GLY A 129 -11.06 -6.89 -1.58
CA GLY A 129 -11.82 -7.85 -0.78
C GLY A 129 -11.67 -7.70 0.72
N HIS A 130 -11.85 -8.81 1.42
CA HIS A 130 -11.82 -8.93 2.87
C HIS A 130 -11.09 -10.20 3.32
N PRO A 131 -10.59 -10.26 4.57
CA PRO A 131 -10.10 -11.50 5.16
C PRO A 131 -11.25 -12.49 5.44
N LYS A 132 -10.98 -13.80 5.35
CA LYS A 132 -11.94 -14.92 5.62
C LYS A 132 -12.23 -15.16 7.11
N SER A 133 -11.40 -14.62 7.98
CA SER A 133 -11.63 -14.63 9.42
C SER A 133 -11.17 -13.28 9.95
N PRO A 134 -11.71 -12.82 11.09
CA PRO A 134 -11.09 -11.77 11.87
C PRO A 134 -9.81 -12.32 12.49
N MET A 135 -8.85 -12.71 11.66
CA MET A 135 -7.53 -13.11 12.09
C MET A 135 -6.90 -11.87 12.72
N GLU A 136 -6.47 -12.02 13.97
CA GLU A 136 -5.62 -11.06 14.66
C GLU A 136 -4.44 -10.77 13.74
N MET A 137 -4.50 -9.62 13.07
CA MET A 137 -3.44 -9.11 12.23
C MET A 137 -2.36 -8.55 13.16
N ASP A 138 -1.91 -9.37 14.10
CA ASP A 138 -0.77 -9.07 14.94
C ASP A 138 0.46 -9.26 14.05
N SER A 139 1.01 -8.11 13.70
CA SER A 139 2.16 -7.86 12.81
C SER A 139 3.38 -8.77 13.02
N GLU A 140 3.46 -9.50 14.15
CA GLU A 140 4.59 -10.37 14.50
C GLU A 140 4.42 -11.85 14.10
N ALA A 141 3.20 -12.29 13.77
CA ALA A 141 2.93 -13.70 13.44
C ALA A 141 3.14 -14.04 11.95
N PHE A 142 2.96 -13.06 11.06
CA PHE A 142 3.12 -13.25 9.60
C PHE A 142 4.59 -13.34 9.15
N ASP A 143 5.54 -12.90 9.99
CA ASP A 143 6.97 -12.89 9.65
C ASP A 143 7.63 -14.27 9.85
N LYS A 144 6.97 -15.19 10.59
CA LYS A 144 7.54 -16.50 10.97
C LYS A 144 7.00 -17.70 10.19
N SER A 145 5.97 -17.54 9.36
CA SER A 145 5.39 -18.65 8.58
C SER A 145 5.97 -18.82 7.17
N GLN A 146 7.12 -18.18 6.86
CA GLN A 146 7.88 -18.38 5.60
C GLN A 146 8.50 -19.80 5.45
N THR A 147 7.85 -20.84 5.94
CA THR A 147 8.16 -22.24 5.64
C THR A 147 6.88 -22.98 5.30
N GLY A 148 6.37 -22.76 4.10
CA GLY A 148 5.21 -23.52 3.60
C GLY A 148 4.43 -22.75 2.57
N SER A 149 4.43 -23.30 1.36
CA SER A 149 3.59 -22.96 0.22
C SER A 149 2.10 -22.90 0.59
N GLU A 150 1.64 -21.80 1.18
CA GLU A 150 0.23 -21.40 1.15
C GLU A 150 0.19 -19.94 0.68
N SER A 151 -0.09 -19.77 -0.61
CA SER A 151 -0.34 -18.50 -1.25
C SER A 151 -1.27 -17.64 -0.38
N ALA A 152 -0.96 -16.35 -0.23
CA ALA A 152 -1.80 -15.37 0.48
C ALA A 152 -3.30 -15.44 0.09
N ASP A 153 -3.62 -15.95 -1.10
CA ASP A 153 -4.97 -16.25 -1.61
C ASP A 153 -5.83 -17.13 -0.68
N GLY A 154 -5.22 -17.96 0.14
CA GLY A 154 -5.92 -18.83 1.10
C GLY A 154 -6.72 -18.07 2.17
N ASN A 155 -6.30 -16.85 2.51
CA ASN A 155 -6.80 -16.12 3.69
C ASN A 155 -7.78 -15.00 3.36
N PHE A 156 -7.98 -14.67 2.08
CA PHE A 156 -8.81 -13.56 1.64
C PHE A 156 -9.93 -14.04 0.70
N VAL A 157 -11.01 -13.28 0.68
CA VAL A 157 -12.08 -13.40 -0.31
C VAL A 157 -12.02 -12.16 -1.19
N TRP A 158 -11.81 -12.38 -2.49
CA TRP A 158 -11.77 -11.31 -3.49
C TRP A 158 -13.14 -11.10 -4.09
N THR A 159 -13.69 -9.89 -3.93
CA THR A 159 -14.99 -9.51 -4.49
C THR A 159 -14.85 -8.73 -5.79
N TYR A 160 -13.64 -8.25 -6.09
CA TYR A 160 -13.31 -7.59 -7.34
C TYR A 160 -11.90 -7.96 -7.81
N THR A 161 -11.74 -8.12 -9.11
CA THR A 161 -10.45 -8.27 -9.80
C THR A 161 -10.47 -7.37 -11.04
N SER A 162 -9.47 -6.50 -11.18
CA SER A 162 -9.36 -5.61 -12.33
C SER A 162 -8.88 -6.33 -13.58
N PRO A 163 -9.02 -5.71 -14.78
CA PRO A 163 -8.19 -6.04 -15.93
C PRO A 163 -6.69 -5.89 -15.59
N GLU A 164 -5.85 -6.46 -16.44
CA GLU A 164 -4.40 -6.24 -16.39
C GLU A 164 -4.06 -4.90 -17.04
N PHE A 165 -3.24 -4.11 -16.36
CA PHE A 165 -2.73 -2.84 -16.88
C PHE A 165 -1.27 -3.00 -17.28
N PRO A 166 -0.88 -2.65 -18.52
CA PRO A 166 0.52 -2.69 -18.92
C PRO A 166 1.33 -1.69 -18.10
N MET A 167 2.52 -2.10 -17.67
CA MET A 167 3.45 -1.27 -16.90
C MET A 167 4.58 -0.78 -17.82
N VAL A 168 4.81 0.53 -17.84
CA VAL A 168 5.97 1.09 -18.53
C VAL A 168 7.24 0.83 -17.73
N GLN A 169 8.37 0.73 -18.43
CA GLN A 169 9.68 0.48 -17.83
C GLN A 169 10.37 1.80 -17.47
N GLU A 170 9.68 2.63 -16.67
CA GLU A 170 10.13 3.97 -16.27
C GLU A 170 9.96 4.15 -14.76
N ASN A 171 10.90 4.87 -14.12
CA ASN A 171 10.79 5.26 -12.70
C ASN A 171 9.92 6.51 -12.56
N CYS A 172 8.63 6.33 -12.81
CA CYS A 172 7.61 7.36 -12.64
C CYS A 172 6.35 6.75 -12.03
N LEU A 173 5.57 7.58 -11.33
CA LEU A 173 4.31 7.15 -10.74
C LEU A 173 3.25 6.96 -11.84
N GLN A 174 3.03 5.71 -12.24
CA GLN A 174 2.12 5.36 -13.33
C GLN A 174 0.68 5.37 -12.84
N LYS A 175 -0.20 6.07 -13.55
CA LYS A 175 -1.61 6.23 -13.16
C LYS A 175 -2.48 5.16 -13.82
N LEU A 176 -3.04 4.26 -13.03
CA LEU A 176 -3.81 3.12 -13.52
C LEU A 176 -5.25 3.31 -13.09
N LYS A 177 -6.06 3.82 -14.01
CA LYS A 177 -7.47 4.15 -13.78
C LYS A 177 -8.33 2.91 -13.96
N LEU A 178 -9.18 2.63 -12.97
CA LEU A 178 -10.13 1.53 -13.06
C LEU A 178 -11.22 1.84 -14.11
N PRO A 179 -11.75 0.83 -14.84
CA PRO A 179 -12.80 1.06 -15.83
C PRO A 179 -14.03 1.75 -15.23
N GLU A 180 -14.39 1.37 -14.00
CA GLU A 180 -15.43 1.99 -13.20
C GLU A 180 -14.95 2.15 -11.75
N PRO A 181 -15.46 3.12 -10.97
CA PRO A 181 -15.20 3.20 -9.54
C PRO A 181 -15.65 1.93 -8.82
N VAL A 182 -14.78 1.36 -7.99
CA VAL A 182 -15.02 0.08 -7.31
C VAL A 182 -15.28 0.32 -5.83
N LEU A 183 -16.39 -0.21 -5.32
CA LEU A 183 -16.62 -0.27 -3.87
C LEU A 183 -15.87 -1.48 -3.29
N CYS A 184 -14.72 -1.23 -2.67
CA CYS A 184 -14.01 -2.21 -1.86
C CYS A 184 -14.74 -2.42 -0.53
N ILE A 185 -15.18 -3.66 -0.29
CA ILE A 185 -15.79 -4.11 0.96
C ILE A 185 -14.80 -5.04 1.66
N GLY A 186 -14.38 -4.66 2.88
CA GLY A 186 -13.33 -5.33 3.65
C GLY A 186 -12.06 -4.51 3.85
N GLY A 187 -11.82 -3.55 2.97
CA GLY A 187 -10.67 -2.65 3.06
C GLY A 187 -9.33 -3.34 2.78
N ILE A 188 -9.31 -4.43 2.00
CA ILE A 188 -8.07 -5.09 1.56
C ILE A 188 -7.86 -4.84 0.07
N LEU A 189 -6.62 -4.50 -0.28
CA LEU A 189 -6.14 -4.36 -1.65
C LEU A 189 -4.92 -5.26 -1.85
N GLN A 190 -4.93 -6.07 -2.90
CA GLN A 190 -3.73 -6.75 -3.40
C GLN A 190 -3.32 -6.15 -4.75
N VAL A 191 -2.05 -5.79 -4.87
CA VAL A 191 -1.39 -5.42 -6.12
C VAL A 191 -0.61 -6.65 -6.59
N GLU A 192 -1.01 -7.21 -7.73
CA GLU A 192 -0.41 -8.38 -8.34
C GLU A 192 0.45 -7.95 -9.52
N LEU A 193 1.77 -8.15 -9.42
CA LEU A 193 2.79 -7.73 -10.37
C LEU A 193 3.12 -8.92 -11.28
N LEU A 194 2.81 -8.78 -12.57
CA LEU A 194 2.79 -9.86 -13.55
C LEU A 194 3.94 -9.71 -14.55
N GLY A 195 4.72 -10.78 -14.71
CA GLY A 195 5.81 -10.85 -15.67
C GLY A 195 7.00 -9.99 -15.26
N ARG A 196 8.12 -10.62 -14.95
CA ARG A 196 9.38 -9.94 -14.61
C ARG A 196 10.11 -9.55 -15.89
N VAL A 197 10.71 -8.35 -15.90
CA VAL A 197 11.39 -7.82 -17.10
C VAL A 197 12.91 -7.83 -16.93
N GLN A 198 13.39 -7.31 -15.80
CA GLN A 198 14.80 -7.07 -15.58
C GLN A 198 15.50 -8.23 -14.86
N ARG A 199 16.66 -8.64 -15.37
CA ARG A 199 17.59 -9.56 -14.69
C ARG A 199 18.64 -8.78 -13.92
N GLN A 200 18.98 -9.27 -12.74
CA GLN A 200 20.11 -8.79 -11.98
C GLN A 200 21.40 -9.45 -12.50
N GLU A 201 22.45 -8.65 -12.72
CA GLU A 201 23.70 -9.15 -13.31
C GLU A 201 24.46 -10.13 -12.38
N MET A 202 24.32 -9.99 -11.07
CA MET A 202 25.10 -10.76 -10.09
C MET A 202 24.73 -12.24 -10.02
N ASP A 203 23.45 -12.56 -10.23
CA ASP A 203 22.90 -13.92 -10.10
C ASP A 203 22.14 -14.38 -11.35
N GLY A 204 21.88 -13.48 -12.30
CA GLY A 204 21.14 -13.77 -13.53
C GLY A 204 19.63 -14.01 -13.31
N LEU A 205 19.10 -13.74 -12.12
CA LEU A 205 17.70 -13.92 -11.76
C LEU A 205 16.88 -12.66 -12.04
N PHE A 206 15.57 -12.84 -12.17
CA PHE A 206 14.63 -11.75 -12.37
C PHE A 206 14.07 -11.21 -11.05
N TYR A 207 14.00 -9.89 -10.97
CA TYR A 207 13.51 -9.15 -9.81
C TYR A 207 12.43 -8.14 -10.21
N ILE A 208 11.54 -7.81 -9.28
CA ILE A 208 10.61 -6.69 -9.37
C ILE A 208 10.85 -5.80 -8.16
N CYS A 209 10.95 -4.49 -8.39
CA CYS A 209 11.11 -3.48 -7.36
C CYS A 209 10.07 -2.37 -7.51
N VAL A 210 9.44 -1.99 -6.41
CA VAL A 210 8.40 -0.94 -6.38
C VAL A 210 8.82 0.14 -5.39
N SER A 211 8.87 1.39 -5.84
CA SER A 211 9.18 2.54 -5.00
C SER A 211 7.97 3.03 -4.23
N HIS A 212 6.82 3.14 -4.90
CA HIS A 212 5.65 3.76 -4.32
C HIS A 212 4.34 3.16 -4.85
N VAL A 213 3.38 2.98 -3.95
CA VAL A 213 1.99 2.66 -4.28
C VAL A 213 1.08 3.72 -3.68
N LYS A 214 0.13 4.20 -4.49
CA LYS A 214 -0.88 5.17 -4.08
C LYS A 214 -2.25 4.72 -4.55
N VAL A 215 -3.25 4.88 -3.70
CA VAL A 215 -4.63 4.52 -4.03
C VAL A 215 -5.49 5.77 -3.93
N LEU A 216 -6.13 6.16 -5.04
CA LEU A 216 -7.05 7.28 -5.07
C LEU A 216 -8.50 6.78 -4.98
N GLY A 217 -9.27 7.51 -4.21
CA GLY A 217 -10.68 7.25 -4.05
C GLY A 217 -11.25 7.97 -2.85
N ARG A 218 -12.24 7.34 -2.20
CA ARG A 218 -12.90 7.89 -1.02
C ARG A 218 -13.22 6.80 -0.01
N PRO A 219 -12.64 6.83 1.20
CA PRO A 219 -13.14 6.02 2.30
C PRO A 219 -14.53 6.52 2.70
N LEU A 220 -15.44 5.58 2.95
CA LEU A 220 -16.76 5.91 3.47
C LEU A 220 -16.60 6.49 4.89
N LEU A 221 -17.50 7.40 5.25
CA LEU A 221 -17.40 8.16 6.49
C LEU A 221 -17.45 7.24 7.72
N SER A 222 -16.75 7.63 8.80
CA SER A 222 -16.67 6.90 10.10
C SER A 222 -18.00 6.34 10.66
N PRO A 223 -19.18 6.97 10.46
CA PRO A 223 -20.45 6.39 10.88
C PRO A 223 -20.79 5.04 10.22
N PHE A 224 -20.19 4.72 9.08
CA PHE A 224 -20.43 3.48 8.37
C PHE A 224 -19.36 2.43 8.69
N ASP A 225 -19.82 1.22 8.98
CA ASP A 225 -18.99 0.03 9.12
C ASP A 225 -19.66 -1.12 8.39
N VAL A 226 -18.96 -2.22 8.20
CA VAL A 226 -19.49 -3.42 7.55
C VAL A 226 -19.17 -4.65 8.39
N GLU A 227 -20.19 -5.49 8.53
CA GLU A 227 -20.02 -6.86 8.98
C GLU A 227 -20.20 -7.78 7.79
N ILE A 228 -19.23 -8.67 7.62
CA ILE A 228 -19.19 -9.60 6.51
C ILE A 228 -19.43 -10.98 7.11
N ASP A 229 -20.42 -11.68 6.55
CA ASP A 229 -20.72 -13.06 6.90
C ASP A 229 -20.26 -13.95 5.74
N ASP A 230 -19.06 -14.51 5.90
CA ASP A 230 -18.42 -15.37 4.89
C ASP A 230 -19.25 -16.62 4.59
N ALA A 231 -20.00 -17.15 5.57
CA ALA A 231 -20.80 -18.35 5.38
C ALA A 231 -22.00 -18.12 4.46
N SER A 232 -22.58 -16.91 4.48
CA SER A 232 -23.71 -16.55 3.61
C SER A 232 -23.32 -15.74 2.37
N GLY A 233 -22.07 -15.25 2.31
CA GLY A 233 -21.61 -14.33 1.27
C GLY A 233 -22.28 -12.96 1.32
N LYS A 234 -22.93 -12.63 2.44
CA LYS A 234 -23.67 -11.38 2.62
C LYS A 234 -22.88 -10.42 3.51
N CYS A 235 -23.08 -9.13 3.28
CA CYS A 235 -22.57 -8.09 4.16
C CYS A 235 -23.70 -7.22 4.71
N ALA A 236 -23.61 -6.85 5.99
CA ALA A 236 -24.52 -5.93 6.65
C ALA A 236 -23.83 -4.57 6.84
N LEU A 237 -24.41 -3.52 6.24
CA LEU A 237 -23.98 -2.15 6.47
C LEU A 237 -24.46 -1.71 7.85
N LYS A 238 -23.53 -1.31 8.70
CA LYS A 238 -23.81 -0.72 10.00
C LYS A 238 -23.72 0.79 9.91
N TYR A 239 -24.71 1.47 10.46
CA TYR A 239 -24.70 2.92 10.63
C TYR A 239 -24.71 3.25 12.12
N ARG A 240 -23.64 3.87 12.60
CA ARG A 240 -23.48 4.39 13.96
C ARG A 240 -23.37 5.91 13.86
N PRO A 241 -24.47 6.67 14.05
CA PRO A 241 -24.39 8.12 14.00
C PRO A 241 -23.40 8.60 15.06
N ILE A 242 -22.51 9.52 14.67
CA ILE A 242 -21.69 10.25 15.63
C ILE A 242 -22.67 11.07 16.45
N ALA A 243 -22.71 10.86 17.77
CA ALA A 243 -23.50 11.71 18.65
C ALA A 243 -23.06 13.16 18.40
N GLU A 244 -23.99 14.01 17.98
CA GLU A 244 -23.76 15.46 17.99
C GLU A 244 -23.52 15.84 19.45
N GLY A 245 -22.25 16.00 19.83
CA GLY A 245 -21.92 16.71 21.06
C GLY A 245 -22.55 18.10 20.98
N PRO A 246 -22.97 18.69 22.12
CA PRO A 246 -23.51 20.04 22.11
C PRO A 246 -22.49 20.96 21.46
N GLU A 247 -22.93 21.77 20.49
CA GLU A 247 -22.12 22.76 19.79
C GLU A 247 -21.32 23.60 20.80
N SER A 248 -20.04 23.29 21.01
CA SER A 248 -19.13 24.21 21.66
C SER A 248 -18.64 25.17 20.59
N SER A 249 -19.42 26.24 20.41
CA SER A 249 -18.98 27.61 20.21
C SER A 249 -17.74 27.83 19.34
N LEU A 250 -17.96 28.51 18.21
CA LEU A 250 -16.95 29.38 17.60
C LEU A 250 -16.26 30.21 18.69
N SER A 251 -14.97 29.99 18.91
CA SER A 251 -14.08 31.01 19.40
C SER A 251 -13.05 31.32 18.32
N SER A 252 -13.18 32.53 17.78
CA SER A 252 -12.13 33.24 17.09
C SER A 252 -10.95 33.43 18.05
N ALA A 253 -9.79 32.87 17.73
CA ALA A 253 -8.51 33.37 18.23
C ALA A 253 -7.54 33.44 17.04
N LYS A 254 -7.04 34.64 16.79
CA LYS A 254 -5.98 34.94 15.85
C LYS A 254 -4.62 34.53 16.41
N ASP A 255 -3.76 34.13 15.48
CA ASP A 255 -2.30 34.32 15.37
C ASP A 255 -1.30 33.75 16.40
N GLU A 256 -0.27 33.13 15.78
CA GLU A 256 1.16 33.02 16.12
C GLU A 256 1.72 31.78 16.89
N ASP A 257 2.57 31.07 16.13
CA ASP A 257 3.89 30.48 16.44
C ASP A 257 4.07 29.35 17.48
N GLY A 258 4.93 28.37 17.10
CA GLY A 258 5.69 27.55 18.05
C GLY A 258 5.39 26.03 18.14
N GLY A 259 6.02 25.22 17.26
CA GLY A 259 6.70 23.97 17.66
C GLY A 259 5.89 22.72 18.07
N PRO A 260 6.52 21.53 18.14
CA PRO A 260 6.00 20.32 17.49
C PRO A 260 5.69 19.15 18.43
N HIS A 261 4.46 18.61 18.45
CA HIS A 261 4.19 17.34 19.14
C HIS A 261 3.07 16.51 18.49
N SER A 262 3.47 15.49 17.71
CA SER A 262 2.84 14.14 17.71
C SER A 262 3.64 13.07 16.93
N ARG A 263 4.95 13.27 16.70
CA ARG A 263 5.84 12.24 16.16
C ARG A 263 6.41 11.34 17.26
N LEU A 264 5.58 10.53 17.93
CA LEU A 264 6.08 9.63 18.99
C LEU A 264 5.41 8.25 19.06
N ARG A 265 5.14 7.63 17.91
CA ARG A 265 4.89 6.17 17.84
C ARG A 265 5.48 5.51 16.59
N THR A 266 6.77 5.72 16.30
CA THR A 266 7.46 4.94 15.25
C THR A 266 9.00 4.90 15.41
N LEU A 267 9.54 4.84 16.63
CA LEU A 267 11.01 4.83 16.82
C LEU A 267 11.57 3.65 17.62
N SER A 268 10.75 2.64 17.97
CA SER A 268 11.24 1.52 18.78
C SER A 268 11.84 0.34 18.00
N ALA A 269 11.80 0.34 16.66
CA ALA A 269 12.36 -0.76 15.84
C ALA A 269 13.71 -0.43 15.17
N MET A 270 14.19 0.82 15.21
CA MET A 270 15.39 1.24 14.46
C MET A 270 16.74 1.10 15.20
N LEU A 271 16.75 0.65 16.46
CA LEU A 271 17.96 0.70 17.31
C LEU A 271 18.69 -0.63 17.51
N MET A 272 18.31 -1.72 16.83
CA MET A 272 18.94 -3.04 17.02
C MET A 272 19.54 -3.72 15.79
N LEU A 273 19.92 -2.97 14.75
CA LEU A 273 20.75 -3.53 13.65
C LEU A 273 21.93 -2.59 13.30
N ARG A 274 22.71 -2.23 14.32
CA ARG A 274 24.04 -1.63 14.13
C ARG A 274 25.04 -2.76 13.84
N GLY A 275 24.97 -3.35 12.65
CA GLY A 275 25.87 -4.47 12.32
C GLY A 275 25.80 -5.10 10.94
N VAL A 276 24.86 -4.73 10.06
CA VAL A 276 24.79 -5.30 8.70
C VAL A 276 25.00 -4.21 7.67
N ARG A 277 25.98 -4.40 6.78
CA ARG A 277 26.31 -3.44 5.71
C ARG A 277 25.15 -3.42 4.71
N SER A 278 24.52 -2.26 4.54
CA SER A 278 23.55 -2.02 3.47
C SER A 278 24.16 -2.36 2.10
N TRP A 279 23.39 -3.03 1.24
CA TRP A 279 23.85 -3.52 -0.07
C TRP A 279 24.31 -2.41 -1.03
N GLU A 280 23.73 -1.21 -0.90
CA GLU A 280 24.23 0.02 -1.53
C GLU A 280 25.73 0.23 -1.23
N GLN A 281 26.15 -0.03 0.01
CA GLN A 281 27.55 0.08 0.43
C GLN A 281 28.41 -1.08 -0.09
N ILE A 282 27.83 -2.26 -0.32
CA ILE A 282 28.55 -3.41 -0.89
C ILE A 282 28.82 -3.19 -2.38
N ILE A 283 27.86 -2.64 -3.12
CA ILE A 283 28.05 -2.27 -4.53
C ILE A 283 29.02 -1.08 -4.65
N LEU A 284 28.84 -0.02 -3.84
CA LEU A 284 29.75 1.13 -3.82
C LEU A 284 31.19 0.74 -3.44
N SER A 285 31.37 -0.20 -2.51
CA SER A 285 32.71 -0.67 -2.12
C SER A 285 33.38 -1.55 -3.19
N ARG A 286 32.62 -2.33 -3.97
CA ARG A 286 33.17 -3.07 -5.12
C ARG A 286 33.59 -2.15 -6.27
N ILE A 287 32.84 -1.07 -6.53
CA ILE A 287 33.22 -0.07 -7.56
C ILE A 287 34.48 0.69 -7.14
N ARG A 288 34.67 0.98 -5.84
CA ARG A 288 35.89 1.64 -5.34
C ARG A 288 37.12 0.72 -5.28
N GLY A 289 36.93 -0.60 -5.33
CA GLY A 289 38.01 -1.60 -5.30
C GLY A 289 38.63 -1.94 -6.65
N ALA A 290 38.10 -1.40 -7.77
CA ALA A 290 38.58 -1.66 -9.13
C ALA A 290 39.40 -0.49 -9.72
N GLY A 291 40.05 0.32 -8.87
CA GLY A 291 41.07 1.28 -9.28
C GLY A 291 42.45 0.68 -9.08
N ALA A 292 43.05 0.22 -10.17
CA ALA A 292 44.33 -0.49 -10.20
C ALA A 292 45.48 0.28 -9.51
N SER A 293 46.29 -0.53 -8.83
CA SER A 293 47.72 -0.29 -8.55
C SER A 293 48.44 0.24 -9.79
N VAL A 294 48.97 1.45 -9.70
CA VAL A 294 50.04 1.90 -10.59
C VAL A 294 51.35 1.57 -9.88
N ASP A 295 51.93 0.42 -10.22
CA ASP A 295 53.34 0.14 -9.98
C ASP A 295 54.15 1.21 -10.70
N SER A 296 54.79 2.08 -9.94
CA SER A 296 55.81 2.99 -10.45
C SER A 296 57.14 2.27 -10.32
N ASN A 297 57.50 1.52 -11.36
CA ASN A 297 58.87 1.05 -11.57
C ASN A 297 59.71 2.27 -11.97
N GLU A 298 60.34 2.94 -11.01
CA GLU A 298 61.37 3.93 -11.28
C GLU A 298 62.68 3.20 -11.60
N SER A 299 63.07 3.24 -12.87
CA SER A 299 64.39 2.88 -13.36
C SER A 299 65.40 3.96 -12.96
N GLU A 300 66.36 3.61 -12.11
CA GLU A 300 67.55 4.41 -11.85
C GLU A 300 68.51 4.32 -13.04
N ASP A 301 68.72 5.43 -13.75
CA ASP A 301 69.84 5.63 -14.67
C ASP A 301 70.86 6.59 -14.03
N GLU A 302 72.11 6.14 -13.95
CA GLU A 302 73.29 6.85 -13.46
C GLU A 302 73.63 8.11 -14.29
N LEU A 303 74.15 9.13 -13.60
CA LEU A 303 75.08 10.11 -14.18
C LEU A 303 76.28 10.29 -13.24
N PRO A 304 77.53 10.11 -13.69
CA PRO A 304 78.70 10.35 -12.86
C PRO A 304 79.20 11.80 -13.00
N ALA A 305 79.79 12.30 -11.91
CA ALA A 305 80.77 13.38 -11.90
C ALA A 305 82.14 12.81 -11.53
#